data_AF-A0A257CY57-F1
#
_entry.id   AF-A0A257CY57-F1
#
_cell.length_a   1.000
_cell.length_b   1.000
_cell.length_c   1.000
_cell.angle_alpha   90.00
_cell.angle_beta   90.00
_cell.angle_gamma   90.00
#
_symmetry.space_group_name_H-M   'P 1'
#
loop_
_entity.id
_entity.type
_entity.pdbx_description
1 polymer ?
#
loop_
_entity_poly.entity_id
_entity_poly.type
_entity_poly.pdbx_seq_one_letter_code
_entity_poly.pdbx_strand_id
1 'polypeptide(L)' 'MASTSSVCAEVMTSSGLSNMVPQGHRILTAEFKTNLLRGARGEWLVCEVWMLKPGRQIMFAEAEIYAVSGNQRQLAV' A
#
# COMPACT_ATOMS: atom_id res chain seq x y z
N MET A 1 -5.25 12.05 -8.68
CA MET A 1 -4.83 10.74 -9.23
C MET A 1 -3.54 10.24 -8.57
N ALA A 2 -2.39 10.90 -8.71
CA ALA A 2 -1.15 10.47 -8.03
C ALA A 2 -1.26 10.46 -6.49
N SER A 3 -1.92 11.46 -5.90
CA SER A 3 -2.19 11.49 -4.45
C SER A 3 -3.18 10.41 -3.98
N THR A 4 -4.03 9.92 -4.88
CA THR A 4 -5.04 8.90 -4.54
C THR A 4 -4.37 7.54 -4.42
N SER A 5 -3.47 7.18 -5.36
CA SER A 5 -2.73 5.93 -5.29
C SER A 5 -1.82 5.87 -4.06
N SER A 6 -1.10 6.94 -3.73
CA SER A 6 -0.24 6.95 -2.52
C SER A 6 -1.03 6.76 -1.22
N VAL A 7 -2.19 7.41 -1.08
CA VAL A 7 -3.05 7.26 0.10
C VAL A 7 -3.64 5.85 0.18
N CYS A 8 -4.01 5.26 -0.96
CA CYS A 8 -4.48 3.86 -1.01
C CYS A 8 -3.41 2.88 -0.50
N ALA A 9 -2.16 3.01 -0.94
CA ALA A 9 -1.06 2.16 -0.46
C ALA A 9 -0.88 2.27 1.06
N GLU A 10 -0.86 3.49 1.60
CA GLU A 10 -0.67 3.71 3.04
C GLU A 10 -1.81 3.10 3.88
N VAL A 11 -3.06 3.37 3.49
CA VAL A 11 -4.23 2.88 4.22
C VAL A 11 -4.34 1.36 4.15
N MET A 12 -4.09 0.75 2.98
CA MET A 12 -4.16 -0.71 2.84
C MET A 12 -3.05 -1.41 3.60
N THR A 13 -1.86 -0.80 3.66
CA THR A 13 -0.75 -1.33 4.45
C THR A 13 -1.04 -1.32 5.94
N SER A 14 -1.49 -0.19 6.47
CA SER A 14 -1.84 -0.09 7.90
C SER A 14 -3.02 -0.99 8.27
N SER A 15 -4.04 -1.10 7.42
CA SER A 15 -5.18 -2.00 7.63
C SER A 15 -4.75 -3.48 7.62
N GLY A 16 -3.88 -3.88 6.68
CA GLY A 16 -3.33 -5.23 6.60
C GLY A 16 -2.48 -5.63 7.82
N LEU A 17 -1.90 -4.65 8.53
CA LEU A 17 -1.09 -4.85 9.74
C LEU A 17 -1.93 -4.89 11.03
N SER A 18 -3.21 -4.50 10.99
CA SER A 18 -4.05 -4.36 12.18
C SER A 18 -4.20 -5.66 13.00
N ASN A 19 -4.13 -6.82 12.35
CA ASN A 19 -4.19 -8.14 12.98
C ASN A 19 -2.90 -8.54 13.73
N MET A 20 -1.77 -7.88 13.45
CA MET A 20 -0.47 -8.15 14.08
C MET A 20 -0.20 -7.25 15.29
N VAL A 21 -1.05 -6.25 15.50
CA VAL A 21 -0.89 -5.28 16.58
C VAL A 21 -1.68 -5.73 17.80
N PRO A 22 -1.05 -5.81 18.99
CA PRO A 22 -1.76 -6.15 20.22
C PRO A 22 -2.88 -5.16 20.53
N GLN A 23 -3.94 -5.63 21.18
CA GLN A 23 -5.02 -4.75 21.62
C GLN A 23 -4.48 -3.59 22.48
N GLY A 24 -5.08 -2.41 22.32
CA GLY A 24 -4.65 -1.18 23.00
C GLY A 24 -3.45 -0.47 22.37
N HIS A 25 -2.85 -1.01 21.30
CA HIS A 25 -1.79 -0.35 20.55
C HIS A 25 -2.33 0.25 19.25
N ARG A 26 -1.70 1.33 18.78
CA ARG A 26 -2.05 2.00 17.51
C ARG A 26 -0.88 1.92 16.54
N ILE A 27 -1.21 1.77 15.26
CA ILE A 27 -0.23 1.83 14.17
C ILE A 27 0.02 3.29 13.83
N LEU A 28 1.29 3.63 13.65
CA LEU A 28 1.72 4.92 13.11
C LEU A 28 2.70 4.64 11.96
N THR A 29 2.44 5.25 10.80
CA THR A 29 3.40 5.24 9.68
C THR A 29 4.59 6.11 10.08
N ALA A 30 5.77 5.50 10.25
CA ALA A 30 6.99 6.24 10.55
C ALA A 30 7.50 7.00 9.33
N GLU A 31 7.69 6.26 8.23
CA GLU A 31 8.11 6.78 6.93
C GLU A 31 7.48 5.92 5.83
N PHE A 32 7.24 6.53 4.68
CA PHE A 32 6.77 5.85 3.48
C PHE A 32 7.45 6.44 2.25
N LYS A 33 7.88 5.58 1.34
CA LYS A 33 8.45 5.97 0.05
C LYS A 33 7.58 5.41 -1.06
N THR A 34 7.16 6.27 -1.97
CA THR A 34 6.49 5.88 -3.23
C THR A 34 7.36 6.25 -4.41
N ASN A 35 7.36 5.40 -5.43
CA ASN A 35 7.90 5.74 -6.74
C ASN A 35 6.77 5.65 -7.76
N LEU A 36 6.46 6.75 -8.42
CA LEU A 36 5.46 6.75 -9.48
C LEU A 36 6.13 6.29 -10.77
N LEU A 37 5.93 5.03 -11.13
CA LEU A 37 6.51 4.46 -12.36
C LEU A 37 5.74 4.94 -13.58
N ARG A 38 4.41 4.98 -13.49
CA ARG A 38 3.51 5.38 -14.58
C ARG A 38 2.27 6.06 -14.02
N GLY A 39 1.58 6.82 -14.86
CA GLY A 39 0.29 7.38 -14.49
C GLY A 39 -0.72 6.26 -14.21
N ALA A 40 -1.33 6.26 -13.02
CA ALA A 40 -2.38 5.32 -12.63
C ALA A 40 -3.69 5.57 -13.40
N ARG A 41 -3.68 5.31 -14.72
CA ARG A 41 -4.81 5.46 -15.63
C ARG A 41 -5.46 4.11 -15.86
N GLY A 42 -6.58 3.87 -15.18
CA GLY A 42 -7.39 2.66 -15.29
C GLY A 42 -8.79 2.90 -14.76
N GLU A 43 -9.68 1.95 -14.96
CA GLU A 43 -11.06 1.93 -14.44
C GLU A 43 -11.08 1.76 -12.93
N TRP A 44 -10.16 0.95 -12.39
CA TRP A 44 -9.93 0.79 -10.96
C TRP A 44 -8.46 0.51 -10.65
N LEU A 45 -8.12 0.67 -9.38
CA LEU A 45 -6.79 0.38 -8.84
C LEU A 45 -6.84 -0.88 -8.00
N VAL A 46 -5.87 -1.76 -8.21
CA VAL A 46 -5.61 -2.92 -7.35
C VAL A 46 -4.34 -2.62 -6.58
N CYS A 47 -4.42 -2.64 -5.25
CA CYS A 47 -3.26 -2.49 -4.39
C CYS A 47 -3.00 -3.82 -3.71
N GLU A 48 -1.80 -4.33 -3.93
CA GLU A 48 -1.31 -5.55 -3.30
C GLU A 48 -0.26 -5.14 -2.28
N VAL A 49 -0.43 -5.59 -1.05
CA VAL A 49 0.47 -5.28 0.05
C VAL A 49 0.96 -6.57 0.66
N TRP A 50 2.25 -6.63 0.97
CA TRP A 50 2.82 -7.69 1.77
C TRP A 50 3.80 -7.13 2.78
N MET A 51 4.12 -7.98 3.75
CA MET A 51 5.02 -7.63 4.83
C MET A 51 6.42 -8.15 4.52
N LEU A 52 7.41 -7.27 4.63
CA LEU A 52 8.83 -7.62 4.49
C LEU A 52 9.41 -8.12 5.81
N LYS A 53 9.04 -7.49 6.94
CA LYS A 53 9.55 -7.86 8.26
C LYS A 53 8.56 -7.55 9.40
N PRO A 54 8.09 -8.58 10.13
CA PRO A 54 7.25 -8.39 11.31
C PRO A 54 8.13 -8.08 12.52
N GLY A 55 8.34 -6.81 12.82
CA GLY A 55 8.98 -6.41 14.07
C GLY A 55 7.97 -6.05 15.15
N ARG A 56 8.40 -6.10 16.42
CA ARG A 56 7.54 -5.79 17.58
C ARG A 56 7.15 -4.32 17.68
N GLN A 57 8.04 -3.42 17.25
CA GLN A 57 7.84 -1.96 17.31
C GLN A 57 7.90 -1.30 15.93
N ILE A 58 8.72 -1.83 15.02
CA ILE A 58 8.88 -1.32 13.66
C ILE A 58 8.56 -2.47 12.70
N MET A 59 7.62 -2.23 11.80
CA MET A 59 7.19 -3.18 10.79
C MET A 59 7.53 -2.60 9.41
N PHE A 60 8.04 -3.45 8.53
CA PHE A 60 8.33 -3.07 7.15
C PHE A 60 7.35 -3.78 6.24
N ALA A 61 6.69 -3.02 5.38
CA ALA A 61 5.74 -3.53 4.41
C ALA A 61 5.95 -2.80 3.07
N GLU A 62 5.58 -3.47 2.01
CA GLU A 62 5.70 -2.99 0.66
C GLU A 62 4.36 -3.18 -0.05
N ALA A 63 4.03 -2.21 -0.89
CA ALA A 63 2.77 -2.16 -1.59
C ALA A 63 3.02 -1.79 -3.05
N GLU A 64 2.41 -2.54 -3.95
CA GLU A 64 2.38 -2.23 -5.37
C GLU A 64 0.96 -1.84 -5.78
N ILE A 65 0.85 -0.87 -6.69
CA ILE A 65 -0.44 -0.44 -7.22
C ILE A 65 -0.48 -0.66 -8.72
N TYR A 66 -1.54 -1.34 -9.13
CA TYR A 66 -1.82 -1.65 -10.50
C TYR A 66 -3.06 -0.91 -10.96
N ALA A 67 -2.93 -0.19 -12.08
CA ALA A 67 -4.06 0.33 -12.81
C ALA A 67 -4.62 -0.78 -13.70
N VAL A 68 -5.92 -1.03 -13.60
CA VAL A 68 -6.61 -2.03 -14.42
C VAL A 68 -7.52 -1.32 -15.41
N SER A 69 -7.46 -1.72 -16.68
CA SER A 69 -8.33 -1.22 -17.74
C SER A 69 -8.78 -2.42 -18.58
N GLY A 70 -10.05 -2.80 -18.45
CA GLY A 70 -10.56 -4.05 -19.02
C GLY A 70 -9.73 -5.26 -18.56
N ASN A 71 -9.08 -5.95 -19.50
CA ASN A 71 -8.26 -7.14 -19.23
C ASN A 71 -6.76 -6.85 -19.08
N GLN A 72 -6.36 -5.57 -19.03
CA GLN A 72 -4.95 -5.16 -18.90
C GLN A 72 -4.68 -4.64 -17.50
N ARG A 73 -3.58 -5.12 -16.91
CA ARG A 73 -3.06 -4.70 -15.60
C ARG A 73 -1.69 -4.05 -15.80
N GLN A 74 -1.52 -2.82 -15.35
CA GLN A 74 -0.27 -2.08 -15.48
C GLN A 74 0.22 -1.60 -14.11
N LEU A 75 1.49 -1.89 -13.80
CA LEU A 75 2.12 -1.37 -12.59
C LEU A 75 2.30 0.15 -12.70
N ALA A 76 1.69 0.86 -11.76
CA ALA A 76 1.67 2.32 -11.68
C ALA A 76 2.57 2.85 -10.55
N VAL A 77 2.56 2.18 -9.39
CA VAL A 77 3.33 2.52 -8.18
C VAL A 77 4.06 1.30 -7.66
#